data_AF-A0AAD0PMT3-F1
#
_entry.id   AF-A0AAD0PMT3-F1
#
_cell.length_a   1.000
_cell.length_b   1.000
_cell.length_c   1.000
_cell.angle_alpha   90.00
_cell.angle_beta   90.00
_cell.angle_gamma   90.00
#
_symmetry.space_group_name_H-M   'P 1'
#
loop_
_entity.id
_entity.type
_entity.pdbx_description
1 polymer ?
#
loop_
_entity_poly.entity_id
_entity_poly.type
_entity_poly.pdbx_seq_one_letter_code
_entity_poly.pdbx_strand_id
1 'polypeptide(L)'
;MANAKSYLAMQAWFTTLITAGLNYLFDWLPQLAFFKSLAPGAAVGLSHLVILAIAYIGLPSLNDVRMKREIKTARELITSCLANPNLTPEQIAHYNQCIVDLDNKLLKNINIRIDALTEVEAKE
;
A
#
# COMPACT_ATOMS: atom_id res chain seq x y z
N MET A 1 -17.26 11.91 -3.11
CA MET A 1 -18.17 10.77 -3.41
C MET A 1 -17.47 9.50 -3.93
N ALA A 2 -16.19 9.50 -4.31
CA ALA A 2 -15.47 8.29 -4.74
C ALA A 2 -15.19 7.28 -3.60
N ASN A 3 -15.15 7.73 -2.34
CA ASN A 3 -14.84 6.86 -1.19
C ASN A 3 -15.93 5.83 -0.85
N ALA A 4 -17.22 6.15 -1.04
CA ALA A 4 -18.32 5.27 -0.62
C ALA A 4 -18.41 3.97 -1.45
N LYS A 5 -18.14 4.04 -2.76
CA LYS A 5 -18.16 2.88 -3.65
C LYS A 5 -17.00 1.92 -3.37
N SER A 6 -15.79 2.46 -3.20
CA SER A 6 -14.60 1.68 -2.84
C SER A 6 -14.75 1.04 -1.47
N TYR A 7 -15.29 1.79 -0.51
CA TYR A 7 -15.58 1.30 0.84
C TYR A 7 -16.60 0.13 0.82
N LEU A 8 -17.71 0.27 0.09
CA LEU A 8 -18.70 -0.80 -0.05
C LEU A 8 -18.11 -2.06 -0.72
N ALA A 9 -17.30 -1.87 -1.76
CA ALA A 9 -16.62 -2.98 -2.43
C ALA A 9 -15.65 -3.69 -1.46
N MET A 10 -14.88 -2.93 -0.69
CA MET A 10 -13.95 -3.47 0.30
C MET A 10 -14.69 -4.23 1.41
N GLN A 11 -15.82 -3.69 1.86
CA GLN A 11 -16.67 -4.34 2.85
C GLN A 11 -17.25 -5.66 2.33
N ALA A 12 -17.72 -5.71 1.08
CA ALA A 12 -18.23 -6.95 0.48
C ALA A 12 -17.13 -8.02 0.35
N TRP A 13 -15.94 -7.64 -0.11
CA TRP A 13 -14.81 -8.56 -0.26
C TRP A 13 -14.32 -9.10 1.08
N PHE A 14 -14.08 -8.23 2.07
CA PHE A 14 -13.62 -8.68 3.38
C PHE A 14 -14.69 -9.49 4.11
N THR A 15 -15.96 -9.12 4.04
CA THR A 15 -17.05 -9.91 4.65
C THR A 15 -17.07 -11.32 4.06
N THR A 16 -16.92 -11.45 2.75
CA THR A 16 -16.89 -12.76 2.07
C THR A 16 -15.70 -13.60 2.53
N LEU A 17 -14.49 -13.01 2.54
CA LEU A 17 -13.27 -13.69 2.99
C LEU A 17 -13.35 -14.11 4.47
N ILE A 18 -13.82 -13.23 5.34
CA ILE A 18 -13.94 -13.49 6.77
C ILE A 18 -15.01 -14.55 7.02
N THR A 19 -16.13 -14.52 6.29
CA THR A 19 -17.17 -15.56 6.39
C THR A 19 -16.62 -16.92 5.98
N ALA A 20 -15.86 -17.00 4.88
CA ALA A 20 -15.22 -18.23 4.44
C ALA A 20 -14.22 -18.75 5.48
N GLY A 21 -13.38 -17.86 6.04
CA GLY A 21 -12.42 -18.20 7.09
C GLY A 21 -13.09 -18.67 8.39
N LEU A 22 -14.16 -18.00 8.83
CA LEU A 22 -14.95 -18.42 10.00
C LEU A 22 -15.59 -19.78 9.78
N ASN A 23 -16.19 -20.03 8.62
CA ASN A 23 -16.76 -21.33 8.29
C ASN A 23 -15.70 -22.43 8.30
N TYR A 24 -14.54 -22.19 7.70
CA TYR A 24 -13.40 -23.12 7.76
C TYR A 24 -12.95 -23.38 9.21
N LEU A 25 -12.86 -22.33 10.04
CA LEU A 25 -12.50 -22.46 11.44
C LEU A 25 -13.52 -23.27 12.24
N PHE A 26 -14.81 -23.10 11.97
CA PHE A 26 -15.88 -23.87 12.61
C PHE A 26 -15.94 -25.33 12.14
N ASP A 27 -15.54 -25.60 10.90
CA ASP A 27 -15.37 -26.97 10.41
C ASP A 27 -14.18 -27.67 11.06
N TRP A 28 -13.11 -26.92 11.35
CA TRP A 28 -11.93 -27.43 12.04
C TRP A 28 -12.10 -27.58 13.56
N LEU A 29 -12.92 -26.72 14.18
CA LEU A 29 -13.26 -26.73 15.60
C LEU A 29 -14.77 -26.96 15.79
N PRO A 30 -15.24 -28.22 15.67
CA PRO A 30 -16.68 -28.53 15.67
C PRO A 30 -17.39 -28.15 16.98
N GLN A 31 -16.64 -28.03 18.10
CA GLN A 31 -17.15 -27.50 19.37
C GLN A 31 -17.65 -26.04 19.29
N LEU A 32 -17.23 -25.29 18.28
CA LEU A 32 -17.66 -23.92 18.00
C LEU A 32 -18.74 -23.84 16.91
N ALA A 33 -19.18 -24.97 16.35
CA ALA A 33 -20.16 -25.00 15.25
C ALA A 33 -21.52 -24.37 15.62
N PHE A 34 -21.85 -24.29 16.91
CA PHE A 34 -23.02 -23.56 17.40
C PHE A 34 -23.03 -22.08 16.98
N PHE A 35 -21.85 -21.47 16.83
CA PHE A 35 -21.70 -20.07 16.41
C PHE A 35 -21.77 -19.86 14.89
N LYS A 36 -21.95 -20.91 14.08
CA LYS A 36 -22.07 -20.78 12.61
C LYS A 36 -23.20 -19.84 12.19
N SER A 37 -24.32 -19.84 12.91
CA SER A 37 -25.45 -18.94 12.63
C SER A 37 -25.12 -17.46 12.84
N LEU A 38 -24.12 -17.16 13.69
CA LEU A 38 -23.63 -15.81 13.98
C LEU A 38 -22.49 -15.38 13.03
N ALA A 39 -21.92 -16.32 12.26
CA ALA A 39 -20.79 -16.08 11.37
C ALA A 39 -21.03 -14.92 10.38
N PRO A 40 -22.20 -14.79 9.72
CA PRO A 40 -22.43 -13.70 8.78
C PRO A 40 -22.42 -12.33 9.46
N GLY A 41 -23.03 -12.21 10.65
CA GLY A 41 -23.06 -10.96 11.41
C GLY A 41 -21.69 -10.58 11.95
N ALA A 42 -20.96 -11.56 12.50
CA ALA A 42 -19.59 -11.37 12.96
C ALA A 42 -18.64 -10.94 11.82
N ALA A 43 -18.81 -11.52 10.63
CA ALA A 43 -18.00 -11.19 9.47
C ALA A 43 -18.19 -9.74 9.00
N VAL A 44 -19.41 -9.22 9.03
CA VAL A 44 -19.67 -7.81 8.68
C VAL A 44 -18.99 -6.87 9.69
N GLY A 45 -19.09 -7.16 10.99
CA GLY A 45 -18.44 -6.37 12.04
C GLY A 45 -16.90 -6.40 11.95
N LEU A 46 -16.33 -7.60 11.78
CA LEU A 46 -14.89 -7.79 11.58
C LEU A 46 -14.39 -7.09 10.32
N SER A 47 -15.14 -7.17 9.22
CA SER A 47 -14.82 -6.46 7.97
C SER A 47 -14.71 -4.95 8.19
N HIS A 48 -15.63 -4.36 8.97
CA HIS A 48 -15.59 -2.95 9.30
C HIS A 48 -14.34 -2.57 10.11
N LEU A 49 -14.00 -3.36 11.12
CA LEU A 49 -12.80 -3.16 11.93
C LEU A 49 -11.52 -3.27 11.10
N VAL A 50 -11.46 -4.22 10.16
CA VAL A 50 -10.33 -4.36 9.24
C VAL A 50 -10.19 -3.13 8.34
N ILE A 51 -11.30 -2.61 7.80
CA ILE A 51 -11.27 -1.40 6.97
C ILE A 51 -10.83 -0.19 7.78
N LEU A 52 -11.30 -0.03 9.02
CA LEU A 52 -10.86 1.02 9.94
C LEU A 52 -9.36 0.91 10.25
N ALA A 53 -8.87 -0.30 10.52
CA ALA A 53 -7.46 -0.55 10.76
C ALA A 53 -6.60 -0.20 9.52
N ILE A 54 -7.07 -0.57 8.32
CA ILE A 54 -6.42 -0.24 7.05
C ILE A 54 -6.38 1.28 6.82
N ALA A 55 -7.48 1.97 7.11
CA ALA A 55 -7.57 3.42 7.02
C ALA A 55 -6.61 4.09 8.03
N TYR A 56 -6.56 3.59 9.26
CA TYR A 56 -5.69 4.10 10.32
C TYR A 56 -4.20 3.91 10.00
N ILE A 57 -3.81 2.76 9.45
CA ILE A 57 -2.43 2.49 9.03
C ILE A 57 -2.04 3.32 7.80
N GLY A 58 -3.04 3.77 7.01
CA GLY A 58 -2.81 4.54 5.80
C GLY A 58 -2.06 3.72 4.76
N LEU A 59 -2.71 2.69 4.20
CA LEU A 59 -2.11 1.88 3.14
C LEU A 59 -1.60 2.79 2.00
N PRO A 60 -0.32 2.71 1.64
CA PRO A 60 0.22 3.49 0.54
C PRO A 60 -0.54 3.14 -0.73
N SER A 61 -0.82 4.13 -1.56
CA SER A 61 -1.52 3.87 -2.82
C SER A 61 -0.70 2.89 -3.68
N LEU A 62 -1.37 2.15 -4.56
CA LEU A 62 -0.67 1.28 -5.53
C LEU A 62 0.37 2.05 -6.34
N ASN A 63 0.10 3.33 -6.61
CA ASN A 63 1.03 4.21 -7.30
C ASN A 63 2.29 4.50 -6.46
N ASP A 64 2.14 4.73 -5.15
CA ASP A 64 3.28 4.93 -4.24
C ASP A 64 4.16 3.69 -4.15
N VAL A 65 3.54 2.51 -4.05
CA VAL A 65 4.26 1.23 -4.00
C VAL A 65 5.00 0.99 -5.31
N ARG A 66 4.35 1.25 -6.45
CA ARG A 66 4.96 1.12 -7.78
C ARG A 66 6.12 2.10 -7.96
N MET A 67 5.94 3.36 -7.60
CA MET A 67 6.98 4.38 -7.71
C MET A 67 8.18 4.04 -6.82
N LYS A 68 7.97 3.62 -5.56
CA LYS A 68 9.05 3.16 -4.68
C LYS A 68 9.82 1.99 -5.30
N ARG A 69 9.12 1.05 -5.93
CA ARG A 69 9.74 -0.10 -6.60
C ARG A 69 10.57 0.33 -7.81
N GLU A 70 10.00 1.14 -8.69
CA GLU A 70 10.69 1.65 -9.89
C GLU A 70 11.97 2.41 -9.52
N ILE A 71 11.91 3.24 -8.48
CA ILE A 71 13.07 4.02 -8.01
C ILE A 71 14.15 3.11 -7.39
N LYS A 72 13.74 2.11 -6.60
CA LYS A 72 14.67 1.12 -6.05
C LYS A 72 15.40 0.39 -7.18
N THR A 73 14.68 -0.09 -8.18
CA THR A 73 15.25 -0.78 -9.34
C THR A 73 16.18 0.13 -10.16
N ALA A 74 15.79 1.39 -10.37
CA ALA A 74 16.64 2.35 -11.07
C ALA A 74 17.95 2.63 -10.30
N ARG A 75 17.87 2.74 -8.97
CA ARG A 75 19.06 2.95 -8.12
C ARG A 75 19.99 1.74 -8.18
N GLU A 76 19.46 0.53 -8.06
CA GLU A 76 20.23 -0.71 -8.16
C GLU A 76 20.97 -0.83 -9.50
N LEU A 77 20.29 -0.47 -10.59
CA LEU A 77 20.87 -0.49 -11.94
C LEU A 77 22.01 0.52 -12.07
N ILE A 78 21.82 1.77 -11.61
CA ILE A 78 22.87 2.80 -11.67
C ILE A 78 24.06 2.42 -10.77
N THR A 79 23.82 1.88 -9.57
CA THR A 79 24.91 1.41 -8.70
C THR A 79 25.66 0.24 -9.31
N SER A 80 24.97 -0.64 -10.05
CA SER A 80 25.60 -1.74 -10.77
C SER A 80 26.46 -1.23 -11.93
N CYS A 81 26.01 -0.19 -12.65
CA CYS A 81 26.82 0.48 -13.66
C CYS A 81 28.05 1.14 -13.05
N LEU A 82 27.90 1.85 -11.93
CA LEU A 82 29.01 2.49 -11.19
C LEU A 82 30.04 1.51 -10.62
N ALA A 83 29.66 0.24 -10.42
CA ALA A 83 30.59 -0.80 -9.98
C ALA A 83 31.55 -1.28 -11.09
N ASN A 84 31.37 -0.82 -12.34
CA ASN A 84 32.26 -1.17 -13.44
C ASN A 84 33.60 -0.40 -13.34
N PRO A 85 34.75 -1.10 -13.22
CA PRO A 85 36.05 -0.45 -13.05
C PRO A 85 36.55 0.29 -14.30
N ASN A 86 35.92 0.11 -15.46
CA ASN A 86 36.33 0.70 -16.74
C ASN A 86 35.57 1.99 -17.10
N LEU A 87 34.93 2.63 -16.13
CA LEU A 87 34.17 3.86 -16.37
C LEU A 87 35.06 5.08 -16.55
N THR A 88 34.71 5.96 -17.48
CA THR A 88 35.34 7.27 -17.59
C THR A 88 34.86 8.19 -16.47
N PRO A 89 35.67 9.20 -16.06
CA PRO A 89 35.26 10.18 -15.06
C PRO A 89 33.95 10.92 -15.42
N GLU A 90 33.72 11.16 -16.71
CA GLU A 90 32.49 11.77 -17.22
C GLU A 90 31.25 10.86 -17.04
N GLN A 91 31.41 9.56 -17.27
CA GLN A 91 30.33 8.59 -17.05
C GLN A 91 29.99 8.47 -15.56
N ILE A 92 30.99 8.49 -14.69
CA ILE A 92 30.80 8.48 -13.23
C ILE A 92 30.02 9.72 -12.79
N ALA A 93 30.39 10.91 -13.29
CA ALA A 93 29.69 12.15 -12.99
C ALA A 93 28.23 12.10 -13.47
N HIS A 94 27.98 11.60 -14.69
CA HIS A 94 26.64 11.43 -15.24
C HIS A 94 25.77 10.48 -14.40
N TYR A 95 26.29 9.31 -14.00
CA TYR A 95 25.54 8.36 -13.16
C TYR A 95 25.23 8.92 -11.78
N ASN A 96 26.15 9.65 -11.16
CA ASN A 96 25.90 10.34 -9.89
C ASN A 96 24.82 11.41 -10.04
N GLN A 97 24.83 12.16 -11.14
CA GLN A 97 23.79 13.15 -11.43
C GLN A 97 22.42 12.50 -11.64
N CYS A 98 22.35 11.34 -12.31
CA CYS A 98 21.11 10.57 -12.43
C CYS A 98 20.55 10.10 -11.07
N ILE A 99 21.40 9.77 -10.09
CA ILE A 99 20.96 9.42 -8.73
C ILE A 99 20.36 10.65 -8.04
N VAL A 100 21.00 11.81 -8.15
CA VAL A 100 20.51 13.07 -7.59
C VAL A 100 19.15 13.45 -8.19
N ASP A 101 18.98 13.27 -9.51
CA ASP A 101 17.70 13.53 -10.18
C ASP A 101 16.59 12.56 -9.74
N LEU A 102 16.92 11.30 -9.46
CA LEU A 102 16.00 10.32 -8.88
C LEU A 102 15.56 10.72 -7.46
N ASP A 103 16.49 11.15 -6.63
CA ASP A 103 16.21 11.61 -5.26
C ASP A 103 15.38 12.91 -5.28
N ASN A 104 15.68 13.84 -6.20
CA ASN A 104 14.88 15.06 -6.41
C ASN A 104 13.45 14.76 -6.86
N LYS A 105 13.24 13.76 -7.73
CA LYS A 105 11.89 13.31 -8.12
C LYS A 105 11.11 12.73 -6.94
N LEU A 106 11.79 12.00 -6.04
CA LEU A 106 11.20 11.50 -4.80
C LEU A 106 10.76 12.64 -3.89
N LEU A 107 11.65 13.60 -3.65
CA LEU A 107 11.40 14.75 -2.79
C LEU A 107 10.22 15.58 -3.33
N LYS A 108 10.17 15.83 -4.64
CA LYS A 108 9.05 16.56 -5.26
C LYS A 108 7.72 15.83 -5.07
N ASN A 109 7.71 14.51 -5.18
CA ASN A 109 6.48 13.73 -4.97
C ASN A 109 6.02 13.78 -3.49
N ILE A 110 6.95 13.67 -2.55
CA ILE A 110 6.66 13.80 -1.11
C ILE A 110 6.14 15.19 -0.79
N ASN A 111 6.74 16.25 -1.35
CA ASN A 111 6.32 17.63 -1.11
C ASN A 111 4.90 17.91 -1.63
N ILE A 112 4.59 17.46 -2.86
CA ILE A 112 3.23 17.53 -3.44
C ILE A 112 2.22 16.81 -2.54
N ARG A 113 2.62 15.70 -1.92
CA ARG A 113 1.75 14.95 -1.00
C ARG A 113 1.53 15.68 0.32
N ILE A 114 2.54 16.36 0.86
CA ILE A 114 2.38 17.22 2.06
C ILE A 114 1.43 18.37 1.74
N ASP A 115 1.62 19.06 0.61
CA ASP A 115 0.75 20.16 0.19
C ASP A 115 -0.71 19.68 0.02
N ALA A 116 -0.91 18.52 -0.62
CA ALA A 116 -2.23 17.92 -0.80
C ALA A 116 -2.90 17.51 0.53
N LEU A 117 -2.13 17.00 1.51
CA LEU A 117 -2.66 16.68 2.84
C LEU A 117 -3.03 17.95 3.61
N THR A 118 -2.21 19.01 3.48
CA THR A 118 -2.44 20.31 4.12
C THR A 118 -3.68 21.02 3.55
N GLU A 119 -3.92 20.91 2.24
CA GLU A 119 -5.14 21.44 1.60
C GLU A 119 -6.42 20.69 1.97
N VAL A 120 -6.31 19.40 2.31
CA VAL A 120 -7.45 18.59 2.77
C VAL A 120 -7.80 18.95 4.22
N GLU A 121 -6.81 19.12 5.10
CA GLU A 121 -7.03 19.59 6.48
C GLU A 121 -7.59 21.02 6.54
N ALA A 122 -7.24 21.88 5.58
CA ALA A 122 -7.77 23.26 5.52
C ALA A 122 -9.22 23.37 5.02
N LYS A 123 -9.82 22.25 4.55
CA LYS A 123 -11.19 22.19 4.01
C LYS A 123 -12.16 21.39 4.89
N GLU A 124 -11.68 20.77 5.97
CA GLU A 124 -12.50 20.27 7.08
C GLU A 124 -12.70 21.36 8.14
#